data_AF-A0A843E2I7-F1
#
_entry.id   AF-A0A843E2I7-F1
#
_cell.length_a   1.000
_cell.length_b   1.000
_cell.length_c   1.000
_cell.angle_alpha   90.00
_cell.angle_beta   90.00
_cell.angle_gamma   90.00
#
_symmetry.space_group_name_H-M   'P 1'
#
loop_
_entity.id
_entity.type
_entity.pdbx_description
1 polymer ?
#
loop_
_entity_poly.entity_id
_entity_poly.type
_entity_poly.pdbx_seq_one_letter_code
_entity_poly.pdbx_strand_id
1 'polypeptide(L)' 'MATKVRDIGIGVNPPQAECNDPNCPFHGSLPVRGQTIDGVVATVKMNKTVVVERSSLRYVKKY' A
#
# COMPACT_ATOMS: atom_id res chain seq x y z
N MET A 1 16.51 -17.69 -7.42
CA MET A 1 15.38 -18.60 -7.12
C MET A 1 14.13 -17.92 -7.61
N ALA A 2 13.36 -18.58 -8.49
CA ALA A 2 12.28 -17.95 -9.25
C ALA A 2 11.33 -17.12 -8.36
N THR A 3 11.42 -15.81 -8.49
CA THR A 3 10.65 -14.84 -7.72
C THR A 3 9.22 -14.86 -8.24
N LYS A 4 8.43 -15.82 -7.74
CA LYS A 4 7.04 -16.02 -8.12
C LYS A 4 6.24 -14.80 -7.67
N VAL A 5 5.90 -13.93 -8.61
CA VAL A 5 5.00 -12.79 -8.38
C VAL A 5 3.70 -13.34 -7.84
N ARG A 6 3.38 -13.01 -6.59
CA ARG A 6 2.14 -13.44 -5.95
C ARG A 6 1.01 -12.53 -6.42
N ASP A 7 -0.12 -13.14 -6.75
CA ASP A 7 -1.35 -12.40 -6.97
C ASP A 7 -1.86 -11.89 -5.62
N ILE A 8 -2.07 -10.57 -5.53
CA ILE A 8 -2.53 -9.87 -4.33
C ILE A 8 -4.07 -9.84 -4.28
N GLY A 9 -4.75 -10.24 -5.36
CA GLY A 9 -6.21 -10.20 -5.46
C GLY A 9 -6.78 -8.78 -5.62
N ILE A 10 -5.91 -7.81 -5.89
CA ILE A 10 -6.27 -6.44 -6.27
C ILE A 10 -5.85 -6.28 -7.74
N GLY A 11 -6.68 -5.64 -8.56
CA GLY A 11 -6.43 -5.42 -10.00
C GLY A 11 -5.30 -4.42 -10.28
N VAL A 12 -4.11 -4.66 -9.74
CA VAL A 12 -2.89 -3.87 -9.92
C VAL A 12 -1.89 -4.66 -10.74
N ASN A 13 -1.27 -3.99 -11.72
CA ASN A 13 -0.23 -4.58 -12.52
C ASN A 13 1.01 -4.87 -11.65
N PRO A 14 1.65 -6.04 -11.80
CA PRO A 14 2.82 -6.36 -11.03
C PRO A 14 4.00 -5.45 -11.41
N PRO A 15 4.88 -5.12 -10.44
CA PRO A 15 6.06 -4.32 -10.72
C PRO A 15 7.02 -5.07 -11.66
N GLN A 16 7.63 -4.35 -12.61
CA GLN A 16 8.65 -4.90 -13.50
C GLN A 16 10.00 -5.12 -12.79
N ALA A 17 10.24 -4.42 -11.67
CA ALA A 17 11.47 -4.49 -10.91
C ALA A 17 11.42 -5.56 -9.82
N GLU A 18 12.51 -6.32 -9.70
CA GLU A 18 12.69 -7.29 -8.63
C GLU A 18 12.91 -6.56 -7.30
N CYS A 19 12.16 -6.96 -6.28
CA CYS A 19 12.26 -6.40 -4.93
C CYS A 19 12.60 -7.52 -3.94
N ASN A 20 13.65 -7.33 -3.15
CA ASN A 20 14.13 -8.28 -2.14
C ASN A 20 13.57 -8.02 -0.73
N ASP A 21 12.51 -7.22 -0.60
CA ASP A 21 11.94 -6.86 0.70
C ASP A 21 10.97 -7.92 1.24
N PRO A 22 11.14 -8.38 2.50
CA PRO A 22 10.24 -9.38 3.11
C PRO A 22 8.81 -8.84 3.30
N ASN A 23 8.68 -7.52 3.44
CA ASN A 23 7.40 -6.83 3.60
C ASN A 23 6.75 -6.44 2.26
N CYS A 24 7.35 -6.80 1.13
CA CYS A 24 6.76 -6.53 -0.18
C CYS A 24 5.50 -7.38 -0.39
N PRO A 25 4.36 -6.80 -0.82
CA PRO A 25 3.14 -7.56 -1.12
C PRO A 25 3.28 -8.59 -2.26
N PHE A 26 4.16 -8.34 -3.24
CA PHE A 26 4.32 -9.20 -4.43
C PHE A 26 5.36 -10.31 -4.23
N HIS A 27 6.54 -9.96 -3.69
CA HIS A 27 7.69 -10.85 -3.57
C HIS A 27 7.91 -11.37 -2.13
N GLY A 28 7.26 -10.75 -1.15
CA GLY A 28 7.43 -11.07 0.26
C GLY A 28 6.38 -12.03 0.82
N SER A 29 6.35 -12.11 2.15
CA SER A 29 5.40 -12.96 2.89
C SER A 29 4.13 -12.23 3.30
N LEU A 30 4.09 -10.90 3.18
CA LEU A 30 3.04 -10.04 3.73
C LEU A 30 1.73 -10.13 2.92
N PRO A 31 0.63 -10.63 3.51
CA PRO A 31 -0.66 -10.68 2.84
C PRO A 31 -1.38 -9.33 2.90
N VAL A 32 -1.92 -8.87 1.77
CA VAL A 32 -2.79 -7.68 1.72
C VAL A 32 -4.23 -8.11 1.95
N ARG A 33 -4.92 -7.44 2.88
CA ARG A 33 -6.30 -7.71 3.25
C ARG A 33 -6.95 -6.46 3.85
N GLY A 34 -8.27 -6.38 3.78
CA GLY A 34 -9.05 -5.30 4.38
C GLY A 34 -9.42 -4.21 3.38
N GLN A 35 -9.52 -2.97 3.88
CA GLN A 35 -10.01 -1.84 3.10
C GLN A 35 -8.88 -1.20 2.28
N THR A 36 -9.10 -1.04 0.97
CA THR A 36 -8.30 -0.13 0.14
C THR A 36 -8.75 1.29 0.43
N ILE A 37 -7.81 2.18 0.75
CA ILE A 37 -8.19 3.57 0.93
C ILE A 37 -7.20 4.54 0.31
N ASP A 38 -7.75 5.51 -0.39
CA ASP A 38 -7.04 6.51 -1.16
C ASP A 38 -6.63 7.70 -0.27
N GLY A 39 -5.56 8.38 -0.65
CA GLY A 39 -5.04 9.52 0.11
C GLY A 39 -3.85 10.16 -0.59
N VAL A 40 -3.44 11.34 -0.12
CA VAL A 40 -2.34 12.10 -0.69
C VAL A 40 -1.05 11.80 0.08
N VAL A 41 0.07 11.67 -0.62
CA VAL A 41 1.37 11.46 0.03
C VAL A 41 1.85 12.78 0.63
N ALA A 42 1.99 12.83 1.96
CA ALA A 42 2.46 14.01 2.67
C ALA A 42 3.99 14.04 2.78
N THR A 43 4.62 12.92 3.18
CA THR A 43 6.08 12.87 3.34
C THR A 43 6.67 11.51 2.98
N VAL A 44 7.89 11.54 2.41
CA VAL A 44 8.66 10.37 1.96
C VAL A 44 10.03 10.31 2.66
N LYS A 45 10.15 10.91 3.86
CA LYS A 45 11.44 10.98 4.57
C LYS A 45 11.87 9.67 5.22
N MET A 46 10.96 8.71 5.34
CA MET A 46 11.23 7.44 5.99
C MET A 46 11.74 6.40 4.99
N ASN A 47 12.62 5.51 5.45
CA ASN A 47 13.10 4.40 4.63
C ASN A 47 11.96 3.39 4.40
N LYS A 48 11.70 3.06 3.13
CA LYS A 48 10.74 2.03 2.68
C LYS A 48 9.29 2.22 3.16
N THR A 49 8.94 3.41 3.63
CA THR A 49 7.61 3.75 4.16
C THR A 49 7.23 5.18 3.78
N VAL A 50 5.93 5.45 3.67
CA VAL A 50 5.38 6.74 3.23
C VAL A 50 4.26 7.16 4.19
N VAL A 51 4.20 8.44 4.51
CA VAL A 51 3.10 9.01 5.31
C VAL A 51 2.02 9.53 4.37
N VAL A 52 0.80 9.00 4.52
CA VAL A 52 -0.38 9.39 3.73
C VAL A 52 -1.29 10.26 4.57
N GLU A 53 -1.68 11.42 4.03
CA GLU A 53 -2.65 12.32 4.63
C GLU A 53 -4.07 12.05 4.09
N ARG A 54 -5.05 12.11 5.00
CA ARG A 54 -6.47 11.98 4.69
C ARG A 54 -7.26 13.09 5.36
N SER A 55 -7.87 13.94 4.54
CA SER A 55 -8.90 14.86 4.99
C SER A 55 -10.26 14.18 4.92
N SER A 56 -11.02 14.25 6.01
CA SER A 56 -12.42 13.82 6.06
C SER A 56 -13.24 14.90 6.74
N LEU A 57 -14.37 15.25 6.13
CA LEU A 57 -15.29 16.22 6.70
C LEU A 57 -16.18 15.53 7.72
N ARG A 58 -16.13 16.01 8.96
CA ARG A 58 -16.99 15.49 10.03
C ARG A 58 -18.31 16.26 10.05
N TYR A 59 -19.41 15.54 9.82
CA TYR A 59 -20.75 16.12 9.96
C TYR A 59 -21.07 16.43 11.42
N VAL A 60 -21.58 17.64 11.69
CA VAL A 60 -21.96 18.11 13.03
C VAL A 60 -23.48 18.20 13.10
N LYS A 61 -24.14 17.18 13.65
CA LYS A 61 -25.62 17.03 13.66
C LYS A 61 -26.43 18.24 14.16
N LYS A 62 -25.82 19.13 14.95
CA LYS A 62 -26.50 20.28 15.55
C LYS A 62 -26.58 21.49 14.61
N TYR A 63 -25.66 21.59 13.64
CA TYR A 63 -25.58 22.65 12.64
C TYR A 63 -25.87 22.08 11.25
#